data_AF-A0A6I6IPU0-F1
#
_entry.id   AF-A0A6I6IPU0-F1
#
_cell.length_a   1.000
_cell.length_b   1.000
_cell.length_c   1.000
_cell.angle_alpha   90.00
_cell.angle_beta   90.00
_cell.angle_gamma   90.00
#
_symmetry.space_group_name_H-M   'P 1'
#
loop_
_entity.id
_entity.type
_entity.pdbx_description
1 polymer ?
#
loop_
_entity_poly.entity_id
_entity_poly.type
_entity_poly.pdbx_seq_one_letter_code
_entity_poly.pdbx_strand_id
1 'polypeptide(L)' 'MQTETLPLYVDTPTAAALLGLSRSTLEKYRFYRDPSGPPYAIFGRASIRYHTPSLLEWAADRMVNCEKGS' A
#
# COMPACT_ATOMS: atom_id res chain seq x y z
N MET A 1 -6.99 0.42 -27.71
CA MET A 1 -6.11 -0.08 -26.63
C MET A 1 -6.05 1.01 -25.57
N GLN A 2 -6.94 0.94 -24.58
CA GLN A 2 -6.99 1.93 -23.51
C GLN A 2 -5.94 1.51 -22.48
N THR A 3 -4.78 2.15 -22.51
CA THR A 3 -3.74 1.97 -21.49
C THR A 3 -4.30 2.51 -20.18
N GLU A 4 -4.89 1.65 -19.36
CA GLU A 4 -5.27 1.92 -17.97
C GLU A 4 -4.08 2.54 -17.26
N THR A 5 -4.07 3.86 -17.20
CA THR A 5 -3.06 4.61 -16.49
C THR A 5 -3.39 4.47 -15.02
N LEU A 6 -2.88 3.41 -14.41
CA LEU A 6 -2.98 3.23 -12.97
C LEU A 6 -2.49 4.54 -12.31
N PRO A 7 -3.29 5.20 -11.47
CA PRO A 7 -2.89 6.45 -10.88
C PRO A 7 -1.60 6.25 -10.08
N LEU A 8 -0.63 7.16 -10.26
CA LEU A 8 0.66 7.11 -9.54
C LEU A 8 0.45 7.16 -8.02
N TYR A 9 -0.63 7.81 -7.59
CA TYR A 9 -1.00 7.94 -6.18
C TYR A 9 -2.43 7.49 -5.97
N VAL A 10 -2.61 6.51 -5.09
CA VAL A 10 -3.90 5.91 -4.76
C VAL A 10 -4.25 6.14 -3.29
N ASP A 11 -5.54 6.25 -2.99
CA ASP A 11 -6.03 6.28 -1.61
C ASP A 11 -5.90 4.91 -0.93
N THR A 12 -6.09 4.88 0.40
CA THR A 12 -6.02 3.64 1.20
C THR A 12 -6.93 2.52 0.69
N PRO A 13 -8.24 2.73 0.42
CA PRO A 13 -9.08 1.65 -0.08
C PRO A 13 -8.63 1.12 -1.45
N THR A 14 -8.20 2.00 -2.36
CA THR A 14 -7.68 1.60 -3.67
C THR A 14 -6.36 0.84 -3.54
N ALA A 15 -5.44 1.31 -2.70
CA ALA A 15 -4.20 0.61 -2.37
C ALA A 15 -4.47 -0.80 -1.80
N ALA A 16 -5.43 -0.92 -0.90
CA ALA A 16 -5.85 -2.19 -0.31
C ALA A 16 -6.33 -3.17 -1.40
N ALA A 17 -7.20 -2.69 -2.30
CA ALA A 17 -7.72 -3.47 -3.41
C ALA A 17 -6.63 -3.90 -4.39
N LEU A 18 -5.70 -3.01 -4.73
CA LEU A 18 -4.58 -3.31 -5.64
C LEU A 18 -3.64 -4.39 -5.09
N LEU A 19 -3.39 -4.36 -3.79
CA LEU A 19 -2.54 -5.36 -3.13
C LEU A 19 -3.29 -6.64 -2.76
N GLY A 20 -4.62 -6.67 -2.88
CA GLY A 20 -5.45 -7.74 -2.33
C GLY A 20 -5.39 -7.82 -0.78
N LEU A 21 -5.04 -6.72 -0.11
CA LEU A 21 -4.95 -6.64 1.34
C LEU A 21 -6.20 -6.02 1.96
N SER A 22 -6.47 -6.37 3.22
CA SER A 22 -7.52 -5.71 3.99
C SER A 22 -7.12 -4.29 4.38
N ARG A 23 -8.06 -3.34 4.31
CA ARG A 23 -7.87 -1.95 4.78
C ARG A 23 -7.34 -1.90 6.22
N SER A 24 -7.85 -2.78 7.09
CA SER A 24 -7.41 -2.92 8.48
C SER A 24 -5.93 -3.24 8.62
N THR A 25 -5.34 -3.95 7.65
CA THR A 25 -3.90 -4.24 7.60
C THR A 25 -3.10 -2.96 7.34
N LEU A 26 -3.51 -2.16 6.35
CA LEU A 26 -2.90 -0.85 6.07
C LEU A 26 -3.06 0.13 7.25
N GLU A 27 -4.23 0.14 7.89
CA GLU A 27 -4.48 0.94 9.09
C GLU A 27 -3.61 0.50 10.26
N LYS A 28 -3.39 -0.82 10.46
CA LYS A 28 -2.43 -1.33 11.45
C LYS A 28 -1.03 -0.82 11.19
N TYR A 29 -0.49 -0.95 9.98
CA TYR A 29 0.85 -0.45 9.65
C TYR A 29 1.01 1.03 9.99
N ARG A 30 -0.04 1.81 9.75
CA ARG A 30 -0.06 3.24 10.06
C ARG A 30 -0.19 3.52 11.56
N PHE A 31 -1.01 2.75 12.27
CA PHE A 31 -1.22 2.87 13.72
C PHE A 31 0.04 2.52 14.50
N TYR A 32 0.71 1.43 14.14
CA TYR A 32 1.96 1.01 14.78
C TYR A 32 3.17 1.84 14.37
N ARG A 33 3.01 2.81 13.44
CA ARG A 33 4.10 3.58 12.82
C ARG A 33 5.27 2.67 12.44
N ASP A 34 4.92 1.54 11.85
CA ASP A 34 5.90 0.52 11.54
C ASP A 34 6.87 1.13 10.51
N PRO A 35 8.18 1.18 10.79
CA PRO A 35 9.17 1.73 9.84
C PRO A 35 9.22 0.92 8.55
N SER A 36 8.66 -0.28 8.61
CA SER A 36 8.50 -1.24 7.56
C SER A 36 7.13 -1.13 6.88
N GLY A 37 6.29 -0.13 7.17
CA GLY A 37 5.01 0.09 6.52
C GLY A 37 5.12 0.58 5.06
N PRO A 38 4.02 0.56 4.30
CA PRO A 38 4.04 1.00 2.91
C PRO A 38 4.30 2.52 2.81
N PRO A 39 5.07 2.97 1.80
CA PRO A 39 5.37 4.39 1.63
C PRO A 39 4.08 5.16 1.32
N TYR A 40 3.77 6.13 2.18
CA TYR A 40 2.61 7.01 2.01
C TYR A 40 3.04 8.47 1.99
N ALA A 41 2.37 9.24 1.14
CA ALA A 41 2.44 10.68 1.08
C ALA A 41 1.19 11.30 1.71
N ILE A 42 1.37 12.31 2.54
CA ILE A 42 0.27 13.10 3.09
C ILE A 42 0.08 14.32 2.19
N PHE A 43 -1.04 14.34 1.46
CA PHE A 43 -1.48 15.49 0.68
C PHE A 43 -2.35 16.41 1.55
N GLY A 44 -1.85 17.60 1.85
CA GLY A 44 -2.60 18.64 2.56
C GLY A 44 -2.98 18.26 4.00
N ARG A 45 -4.25 18.45 4.35
CA ARG A 45 -4.72 18.50 5.74
C ARG A 45 -4.89 17.15 6.44
N ALA A 46 -4.94 16.04 5.68
CA ALA A 46 -4.97 14.66 6.19
C ALA A 46 -5.04 13.59 5.08
N SER A 47 -5.00 13.94 3.79
CA SER A 47 -5.26 12.99 2.72
C SER A 47 -4.05 12.10 2.48
N ILE A 48 -4.17 10.82 2.84
CA ILE A 48 -3.12 9.83 2.63
C ILE A 48 -3.23 9.30 1.22
N ARG A 49 -2.11 9.30 0.51
CA ARG A 49 -1.98 8.61 -0.76
C ARG A 49 -0.75 7.72 -0.76
N TYR A 50 -0.89 6.55 -1.33
CA TYR A 50 0.19 5.59 -1.52
C TYR A 50 0.71 5.71 -2.94
N HIS A 51 2.04 5.69 -3.08
CA HIS A 51 2.66 5.68 -4.39
C HIS A 51 2.59 4.27 -4.98
N THR A 52 1.80 4.07 -6.04
CA THR A 52 1.43 2.76 -6.58
C THR A 52 2.63 1.85 -6.88
N PRO A 53 3.69 2.27 -7.62
CA PRO A 53 4.80 1.37 -7.90
C PRO A 53 5.60 1.01 -6.64
N SER A 54 5.91 1.98 -5.77
CA SER A 54 6.61 1.70 -4.51
C SER A 54 5.77 0.87 -3.52
N LEU A 55 4.46 1.03 -3.55
CA LEU A 55 3.51 0.23 -2.77
C LEU A 55 3.50 -1.22 -3.26
N LEU A 56 3.51 -1.46 -4.57
CA LEU A 56 3.59 -2.78 -5.17
C LEU A 56 4.93 -3.46 -4.86
N GLU A 57 6.05 -2.74 -5.00
CA GLU A 57 7.37 -3.25 -4.63
C GLU A 57 7.43 -3.63 -3.14
N TRP A 58 6.91 -2.77 -2.27
CA TRP A 58 6.79 -3.05 -0.84
C TRP A 58 5.96 -4.29 -0.55
N ALA A 59 4.82 -4.46 -1.24
CA ALA A 59 3.96 -5.61 -1.06
C ALA A 59 4.62 -6.90 -1.57
N ALA A 60 5.34 -6.83 -2.69
CA ALA A 60 6.09 -7.96 -3.24
C ALA A 60 7.16 -8.44 -2.25
N ASP A 61 7.93 -7.53 -1.65
CA ASP A 61 8.92 -7.85 -0.60
C ASP A 61 8.28 -8.57 0.62
N ARG A 62 7.04 -8.19 0.95
CA ARG A 62 6.28 -8.75 2.07
C ARG A 62 5.60 -10.08 1.78
N MET A 63 5.05 -10.24 0.58
CA MET A 63 4.40 -11.49 0.16
C MET A 63 5.38 -12.66 0.22
N VAL A 64 6.65 -12.42 -0.13
CA VAL A 64 7.74 -13.40 -0.01
C VAL A 64 7.95 -13.87 1.45
N ASN A 65 7.66 -13.02 2.44
CA ASN A 65 7.75 -13.37 3.86
C ASN A 65 6.50 -14.11 4.41
N CYS A 66 5.38 -14.13 3.69
CA CYS A 66 4.19 -14.90 4.11
C CYS A 66 4.30 -16.39 3.76
N GLU A 67 5.17 -16.77 2.80
CA GLU A 67 5.36 -18.15 2.33
C GLU A 67 6.38 -18.97 3.15
N LYS A 68 6.84 -18.44 4.31
CA LYS A 68 7.77 -19.14 5.21
C LYS A 68 7.32 -19.06 6.67
N GLY A 69 6.22 -19.75 6.98
CA GLY A 69 5.90 -20.24 8.33
C GLY A 69 4.99 -21.44 8.15
N SER A 70 5.55 -22.65 8.04
CA SER A 70 5.78 -23.63 9.13
C SER A 70 4.50 -24.22 9.68
#